data_AF-A0A562IKF7-F1
#
_entry.id   AF-A0A562IKF7-F1
#
_cell.length_a   1.000
_cell.length_b   1.000
_cell.length_c   1.000
_cell.angle_alpha   90.00
_cell.angle_beta   90.00
_cell.angle_gamma   90.00
#
_symmetry.space_group_name_H-M   'P 1'
#
loop_
_entity.id
_entity.type
_entity.pdbx_description
1 polymer ?
#
loop_
_entity_poly.entity_id
_entity_poly.type
_entity_poly.pdbx_seq_one_letter_code
_entity_poly.pdbx_strand_id
1 'polypeptide(L)'
;MLGINQLAIYANFLYGFGMIQERILIIWEYKGLTAKKLEEFSGIDREKWYALKQKKRRVNEDDINAIVKMFPNYALWLVSGTIGPECGQTSPDYDKANRELGSQNAG
;
A
#
# COMPACT_ATOMS: atom_id res chain seq x y z
N MET A 1 -27.05 -13.74 6.75
CA MET A 1 -26.21 -12.52 6.68
C MET A 1 -24.84 -12.87 7.23
N LEU A 2 -23.79 -12.76 6.42
CA LEU A 2 -22.43 -12.97 6.91
C LEU A 2 -22.03 -11.78 7.80
N GLY A 3 -21.45 -12.05 8.95
CA GLY A 3 -20.92 -11.01 9.83
C GLY A 3 -19.83 -10.20 9.14
N ILE A 4 -19.70 -8.93 9.51
CA ILE A 4 -18.75 -7.96 8.91
C ILE A 4 -17.32 -8.53 8.88
N ASN A 5 -16.94 -9.33 9.88
CA ASN A 5 -15.65 -10.02 9.95
C ASN A 5 -15.46 -11.08 8.85
N GLN A 6 -16.50 -11.83 8.50
CA GLN A 6 -16.41 -12.85 7.45
C GLN A 6 -16.28 -12.19 6.07
N LEU A 7 -16.97 -11.07 5.82
CA LEU A 7 -16.82 -10.29 4.59
C LEU A 7 -15.44 -9.64 4.48
N ALA A 8 -14.86 -9.15 5.58
CA ALA A 8 -13.49 -8.65 5.62
C ALA A 8 -12.46 -9.76 5.33
N ILE A 9 -12.67 -10.96 5.88
CA ILE A 9 -11.83 -12.15 5.58
C ILE A 9 -11.93 -12.54 4.10
N TYR A 10 -13.14 -12.54 3.51
CA TYR A 10 -13.32 -12.83 2.08
C TYR A 10 -12.79 -11.72 1.17
N ALA A 11 -12.90 -10.45 1.55
CA ALA A 11 -12.28 -9.34 0.82
C ALA A 11 -10.74 -9.42 0.89
N ASN A 12 -10.18 -9.78 2.05
CA ASN A 12 -8.76 -10.03 2.21
C ASN A 12 -8.28 -11.23 1.36
N PHE A 13 -9.09 -12.29 1.27
CA PHE A 13 -8.80 -13.51 0.51
C PHE A 13 -9.01 -13.33 -1.01
N LEU A 14 -10.00 -12.55 -1.44
CA LEU A 14 -10.34 -12.33 -2.85
C LEU A 14 -9.65 -11.09 -3.45
N TYR A 15 -9.17 -10.13 -2.64
CA TYR A 15 -8.68 -8.83 -3.13
C TYR A 15 -7.38 -8.25 -2.53
N GLY A 16 -6.69 -8.81 -1.52
CA GLY A 16 -5.52 -8.03 -1.05
C GLY A 16 -4.58 -8.48 0.05
N PHE A 17 -4.71 -9.66 0.67
CA PHE A 17 -3.78 -10.02 1.76
C PHE A 17 -2.49 -10.74 1.29
N GLY A 18 -2.46 -11.29 0.08
CA GLY A 18 -1.45 -12.31 -0.29
C GLY A 18 -0.14 -11.84 -0.93
N MET A 19 -0.10 -10.65 -1.55
CA MET A 19 1.04 -10.31 -2.41
C MET A 19 1.50 -8.86 -2.18
N ILE A 20 2.82 -8.71 -1.97
CA ILE A 20 3.50 -7.43 -1.76
C ILE A 20 3.25 -6.49 -2.94
N GLN A 21 3.07 -7.04 -4.14
CA GLN A 21 2.79 -6.29 -5.36
C GLN A 21 1.53 -5.44 -5.24
N GLU A 22 0.42 -6.04 -4.82
CA GLU A 22 -0.86 -5.36 -4.63
C GLU A 22 -0.72 -4.23 -3.61
N ARG A 23 0.02 -4.46 -2.52
CA ARG A 23 0.25 -3.42 -1.49
C ARG A 23 1.11 -2.27 -2.00
N ILE A 24 2.11 -2.53 -2.85
CA ILE A 24 2.83 -1.47 -3.58
C ILE A 24 1.85 -0.67 -4.44
N LEU A 25 0.95 -1.32 -5.19
CA LEU A 25 -0.01 -0.64 -6.05
C LEU A 25 -1.02 0.18 -5.23
N ILE A 26 -1.48 -0.30 -4.08
CA ILE A 26 -2.36 0.46 -3.20
C ILE A 26 -1.66 1.73 -2.69
N ILE A 27 -0.40 1.63 -2.25
CA ILE A 27 0.39 2.81 -1.83
C ILE A 27 0.59 3.76 -3.01
N TRP A 28 0.89 3.21 -4.19
CA TRP A 28 1.06 3.98 -5.42
C TRP A 28 -0.18 4.83 -5.69
N GLU A 29 -1.37 4.24 -5.74
CA GLU A 29 -2.61 4.94 -6.04
C GLU A 29 -2.98 5.91 -4.91
N TYR A 30 -2.87 5.50 -3.64
CA TYR A 30 -3.22 6.35 -2.49
C TYR A 30 -2.34 7.61 -2.41
N LYS A 31 -1.05 7.49 -2.71
CA LYS A 31 -0.11 8.62 -2.72
C LYS A 31 -0.07 9.38 -4.05
N GLY A 32 -0.85 8.96 -5.05
CA GLY A 32 -0.90 9.59 -6.37
C GLY A 32 0.45 9.56 -7.09
N LEU A 33 1.19 8.45 -6.99
CA LEU A 33 2.51 8.33 -7.59
C LEU A 33 2.44 8.22 -9.11
N THR A 34 3.52 8.60 -9.77
CA THR A 34 3.75 8.33 -11.19
C THR A 34 5.00 7.48 -11.32
N ALA A 35 5.10 6.70 -12.41
CA ALA A 35 6.32 5.92 -12.70
C ALA A 35 7.54 6.83 -12.79
N LYS A 36 7.36 8.07 -13.29
CA LYS A 36 8.41 9.09 -13.33
C LYS A 36 8.93 9.46 -11.94
N LYS A 37 8.04 9.77 -11.00
CA LYS A 37 8.44 10.10 -9.62
C LYS A 37 9.13 8.93 -8.93
N LEU A 38 8.65 7.71 -9.19
CA LEU A 38 9.25 6.49 -8.67
C LEU A 38 10.67 6.29 -9.20
N GLU A 39 10.89 6.46 -10.50
CA GLU A 39 12.23 6.39 -11.08
C GLU A 39 13.17 7.47 -10.54
N GLU A 40 12.72 8.73 -10.46
CA GLU A 40 13.53 9.83 -9.92
C GLU A 40 13.99 9.57 -8.48
N PHE A 41 13.15 8.93 -7.66
CA PHE A 41 13.48 8.62 -6.28
C PHE A 41 14.28 7.33 -6.11
N SER A 42 13.95 6.29 -6.87
CA SER A 42 14.51 4.94 -6.68
C SER A 42 15.69 4.61 -7.58
N GLY A 43 15.87 5.34 -8.69
CA GLY A 43 16.78 4.97 -9.78
C GLY A 43 16.31 3.77 -10.61
N ILE A 44 15.14 3.19 -10.30
CA ILE A 44 14.56 2.08 -11.06
C ILE A 44 13.80 2.66 -12.26
N ASP A 45 14.19 2.21 -13.45
CA ASP A 45 13.59 2.62 -14.72
C ASP A 45 12.05 2.57 -14.73
N ARG A 46 11.42 3.60 -15.33
CA ARG A 46 9.96 3.71 -15.46
C ARG A 46 9.29 2.47 -16.06
N GLU A 47 9.90 1.83 -17.05
CA GLU A 47 9.34 0.63 -17.69
C GLU A 47 9.26 -0.53 -16.70
N LYS A 48 10.22 -0.66 -15.78
CA LYS A 48 10.19 -1.69 -14.72
C LYS A 48 9.05 -1.44 -13.74
N TRP A 49 8.76 -0.17 -13.44
CA TRP A 49 7.60 0.21 -12.63
C TRP A 49 6.28 -0.06 -13.35
N TYR A 50 6.21 0.24 -14.65
CA TYR A 50 5.03 -0.09 -15.47
C TYR A 50 4.83 -1.59 -15.63
N ALA A 51 5.90 -2.37 -15.79
CA ALA A 51 5.84 -3.83 -15.85
C ALA A 51 5.34 -4.43 -14.53
N LEU A 52 5.78 -3.87 -13.39
CA LEU A 52 5.25 -4.23 -12.07
C LEU A 52 3.76 -3.88 -11.96
N LYS A 53 3.35 -2.65 -12.36
CA LYS A 53 1.93 -2.24 -12.35
C LYS A 53 1.05 -3.11 -13.24
N GLN A 54 1.56 -3.55 -14.38
CA GLN A 54 0.86 -4.45 -15.32
C GLN A 54 0.96 -5.93 -14.93
N LYS A 55 1.55 -6.26 -13.77
CA LYS A 55 1.79 -7.65 -13.32
C LYS A 55 2.61 -8.51 -14.29
N LYS A 56 3.41 -7.87 -15.15
CA LYS A 56 4.34 -8.52 -16.10
C LYS A 56 5.67 -8.88 -15.45
N ARG A 57 5.96 -8.34 -14.27
CA ARG A 57 7.17 -8.59 -13.47
C ARG A 57 6.80 -8.82 -12.02
N ARG A 58 7.51 -9.75 -11.35
CA ARG A 58 7.42 -9.94 -9.90
C ARG A 58 8.13 -8.82 -9.15
N VAL A 59 7.61 -8.50 -7.98
CA VAL A 59 8.28 -7.61 -7.02
C VAL A 59 9.61 -8.22 -6.58
N ASN A 60 10.65 -7.40 -6.53
CA ASN A 60 11.94 -7.76 -5.95
C ASN A 60 12.26 -6.87 -4.72
N GLU A 61 13.45 -7.06 -4.15
CA GLU A 61 13.89 -6.31 -2.97
C GLU A 61 14.02 -4.79 -3.25
N ASP A 62 14.52 -4.40 -4.43
CA ASP A 62 14.70 -2.99 -4.80
C ASP A 62 13.36 -2.24 -4.83
N ASP A 63 12.30 -2.87 -5.35
CA ASP A 63 10.96 -2.29 -5.36
C ASP A 63 10.44 -2.04 -3.94
N ILE A 64 10.63 -3.01 -3.05
CA ILE A 64 10.21 -2.92 -1.64
C ILE A 64 11.00 -1.80 -0.95
N ASN A 65 12.32 -1.82 -1.09
CA ASN A 65 13.21 -0.83 -0.49
C ASN A 65 12.89 0.59 -0.98
N ALA A 66 12.58 0.76 -2.27
CA ALA A 66 12.16 2.04 -2.82
C ALA A 66 10.88 2.57 -2.16
N ILE A 67 9.85 1.73 -2.03
CA ILE A 67 8.58 2.12 -1.42
C ILE A 67 8.75 2.40 0.08
N VAL A 68 9.48 1.55 0.81
CA VAL A 68 9.74 1.73 2.25
C VAL A 68 10.53 3.01 2.51
N LYS A 69 11.53 3.34 1.69
CA LYS A 69 12.31 4.58 1.84
C LYS A 69 11.45 5.83 1.64
N MET A 70 10.49 5.81 0.71
CA MET A 70 9.58 6.94 0.52
C MET A 70 8.49 7.03 1.59
N PHE A 71 7.96 5.88 2.02
CA PHE A 71 6.80 5.78 2.91
C PHE A 71 7.09 4.80 4.07
N PRO A 72 8.00 5.16 4.98
CA PRO A 72 8.44 4.28 6.06
C PRO A 72 7.32 3.90 7.03
N ASN A 73 6.27 4.72 7.13
CA ASN A 73 5.08 4.42 7.93
C ASN A 73 4.27 3.23 7.39
N TYR A 74 4.48 2.80 6.14
CA TYR A 74 3.82 1.62 5.57
C TYR A 74 4.68 0.36 5.56
N ALA A 75 5.88 0.37 6.17
CA ALA A 75 6.82 -0.74 6.06
C ALA A 75 6.26 -2.07 6.61
N LEU A 76 5.71 -2.04 7.82
CA LEU A 76 5.11 -3.22 8.46
C LEU A 76 3.96 -3.77 7.61
N TRP A 77 3.06 -2.91 7.17
CA TRP A 77 1.90 -3.29 6.38
C TRP A 77 2.29 -3.81 5.00
N LEU A 78 3.26 -3.17 4.33
CA LEU A 78 3.74 -3.58 3.02
C LEU A 78 4.31 -5.00 3.04
N VAL A 79 5.03 -5.38 4.09
CA VAL A 79 5.67 -6.71 4.15
C VAL A 79 4.74 -7.75 4.75
N SER A 80 4.08 -7.44 5.87
CA SER A 80 3.35 -8.42 6.68
C SER A 80 1.82 -8.35 6.55
N GLY A 81 1.28 -7.27 5.99
CA GLY A 81 -0.16 -6.99 5.99
C GLY A 81 -0.72 -6.52 7.34
N THR A 82 0.10 -6.45 8.39
CA THR A 82 -0.32 -5.97 9.71
C THR A 82 -0.04 -4.47 9.88
N ILE A 83 -0.71 -3.85 10.85
CA ILE A 83 -0.48 -2.45 11.24
C ILE A 83 -0.17 -2.38 12.73
N GLY A 84 0.55 -1.33 13.13
CA GLY A 84 0.78 -0.91 14.51
C GLY A 84 0.67 0.62 14.60
N PRO A 85 -0.54 1.20 14.57
CA PRO A 85 -0.72 2.64 14.55
C PRO A 85 -0.06 3.37 15.72
N GLU A 86 0.05 2.72 16.87
CA GLU A 86 0.69 3.22 18.08
C GLU A 86 2.19 3.54 17.90
N CYS A 87 2.86 2.87 16.96
CA CYS A 87 4.25 3.14 16.59
C CYS A 87 4.39 3.82 15.22
N GLY A 88 3.29 4.37 14.70
CA GLY A 88 3.24 5.06 13.40
C GLY A 88 3.32 4.12 12.19
N GLN A 89 3.16 2.81 12.39
CA GLN A 89 3.09 1.82 11.31
C GLN A 89 1.63 1.63 10.89
N THR A 90 1.23 2.27 9.79
CA THR A 90 -0.16 2.33 9.34
C THR A 90 -0.35 1.66 7.98
N SER A 91 -1.56 1.78 7.43
CA SER A 91 -1.89 1.39 6.05
C SER A 91 -2.64 2.53 5.36
N PRO A 92 -2.65 2.57 4.01
CA PRO A 92 -3.47 3.53 3.27
C PRO A 92 -4.95 3.55 3.67
N ASP A 93 -5.55 2.39 3.93
CA ASP A 93 -6.94 2.28 4.37
C ASP A 93 -7.15 2.86 5.77
N TYR A 94 -6.23 2.57 6.70
CA TYR A 94 -6.25 3.16 8.04
C TYR A 94 -6.13 4.69 7.99
N ASP A 95 -5.16 5.21 7.22
CA ASP A 95 -4.94 6.64 7.10
C ASP A 95 -6.16 7.35 6.48
N LYS A 96 -6.81 6.72 5.49
CA LYS A 96 -8.04 7.23 4.89
C LYS A 96 -9.19 7.31 5.90
N ALA A 97 -9.45 6.23 6.64
CA ALA A 97 -10.50 6.20 7.65
C ALA A 97 -10.23 7.22 8.78
N ASN A 98 -8.98 7.31 9.24
CA ASN A 98 -8.60 8.24 10.30
C ASN A 98 -8.79 9.72 9.87
N ARG A 99 -8.52 10.04 8.60
CA ARG A 99 -8.77 11.38 8.05
C ARG A 99 -10.26 11.73 8.00
N GLU A 100 -11.10 10.78 7.61
CA GLU A 100 -12.56 10.99 7.51
C GLU A 100 -13.19 11.26 8.89
N LEU A 101 -12.74 10.56 9.94
CA LEU A 101 -13.17 10.82 11.32
C LEU A 101 -12.78 12.22 11.81
N GLY A 102 -11.57 12.68 11.49
CA GLY A 102 -11.14 14.04 11.84
C GLY A 102 -11.98 15.14 11.18
N SER A 103 -12.47 14.91 9.95
CA SER A 103 -13.32 15.86 9.24
C SER A 103 -14.75 15.93 9.76
N GLN A 104 -15.26 14.87 10.40
CA GLN A 104 -16.64 14.80 10.91
C GLN A 104 -16.81 15.54 12.25
N ASN A 105 -15.73 15.81 12.97
CA ASN A 105 -15.76 16.51 14.26
C ASN A 105 -15.68 18.04 14.15
N ALA A 106 -15.68 18.61 12.95
CA ALA A 106 -15.61 20.05 12.70
C ALA A 106 -16.99 20.67 12.41
N GLY A 107 -17.98 20.33 13.24
CA GLY A 107 -19.35 20.88 13.21
C GLY A 107 -19.49 22.17 13.99
#